data_AF-A0A842I8V1-F1
#
_entry.id   AF-A0A842I8V1-F1
#
_cell.length_a   1.000
_cell.length_b   1.000
_cell.length_c   1.000
_cell.angle_alpha   90.00
_cell.angle_beta   90.00
_cell.angle_gamma   90.00
#
_symmetry.space_group_name_H-M   'P 1'
#
loop_
_entity.id
_entity.type
_entity.pdbx_description
1 polymer ?
#
loop_
_entity_poly.entity_id
_entity_poly.type
_entity_poly.pdbx_seq_one_letter_code
_entity_poly.pdbx_strand_id
1 'polypeptide(L)'
;MLIDWARVRELRDEIGGDSFSDVVALFLEESDAVIARIDAGETVTGAELHFLRGAALNLGFADLAESCRDGTDPAALATLYAQSKAALVAEAV
;
A
#
# COMPACT_ATOMS: atom_id res chain seq x y z
N MET A 1 7.24 -6.89 -8.60
CA MET A 1 6.81 -5.50 -8.39
C MET A 1 6.05 -5.04 -9.62
N LEU A 2 4.73 -5.15 -9.58
CA LEU A 2 3.81 -4.62 -10.58
C LEU A 2 2.91 -3.56 -9.91
N ILE A 3 3.14 -2.29 -10.22
CA ILE A 3 2.18 -1.22 -9.90
C ILE A 3 1.19 -1.13 -11.05
N ASP A 4 -0.09 -1.28 -10.74
CA ASP A 4 -1.18 -1.01 -11.66
C ASP A 4 -1.39 0.50 -11.78
N TRP A 5 -0.59 1.12 -12.64
CA TRP A 5 -0.68 2.54 -12.94
C TRP A 5 -2.00 2.95 -13.61
N ALA A 6 -2.74 2.01 -14.21
CA ALA A 6 -4.07 2.32 -14.71
C ALA A 6 -5.00 2.59 -13.53
N ARG A 7 -4.97 1.74 -12.50
CA ARG A 7 -5.76 1.97 -11.28
C ARG A 7 -5.39 3.27 -10.56
N VAL A 8 -4.09 3.60 -10.49
CA VAL A 8 -3.62 4.87 -9.91
C VAL A 8 -4.20 6.08 -10.65
N ARG A 9 -4.24 6.05 -11.98
CA ARG A 9 -4.85 7.10 -12.79
C ARG A 9 -6.36 7.18 -12.62
N GLU A 10 -7.05 6.03 -12.61
CA GLU A 10 -8.49 5.98 -12.34
C GLU A 10 -8.82 6.60 -10.97
N LEU A 11 -8.07 6.25 -9.93
CA LEU A 11 -8.26 6.81 -8.59
C LEU A 11 -8.07 8.34 -8.60
N ARG A 12 -7.07 8.83 -9.34
CA ARG A 12 -6.85 10.28 -9.50
C ARG A 12 -8.00 10.96 -10.23
N ASP A 13 -8.57 10.32 -11.24
CA ASP A 13 -9.71 10.85 -12.00
C ASP A 13 -11.01 10.81 -11.17
N GLU A 14 -11.19 9.79 -10.32
CA GLU A 14 -12.32 9.63 -9.40
C GLU A 14 -12.32 10.70 -8.28
N ILE A 15 -11.16 10.99 -7.70
CA ILE A 15 -11.00 11.88 -6.55
C ILE A 15 -10.73 13.34 -6.96
N GLY A 16 -10.18 13.54 -8.17
CA GLY A 16 -9.67 14.83 -8.63
C GLY A 16 -8.22 15.06 -8.22
N GLY A 17 -7.44 15.68 -9.12
CA GLY A 17 -6.00 15.87 -8.94
C GLY A 17 -5.60 16.60 -7.65
N ASP A 18 -6.41 17.58 -7.22
CA ASP A 18 -6.15 18.41 -6.04
C ASP A 18 -6.34 17.66 -4.72
N SER A 19 -7.12 16.58 -4.71
CA SER A 19 -7.39 15.77 -3.50
C SER A 19 -6.69 14.41 -3.52
N PHE A 20 -6.16 14.01 -4.68
CA PHE A 20 -5.47 12.73 -4.84
C PHE A 20 -4.22 12.62 -3.97
N SER A 21 -3.40 13.68 -3.89
CA SER A 21 -2.18 13.67 -3.06
C SER A 21 -2.48 13.42 -1.59
N ASP A 22 -3.53 14.05 -1.07
CA ASP A 22 -3.91 13.98 0.34
C ASP A 22 -4.43 12.57 0.68
N VAL A 23 -5.22 11.99 -0.22
CA VAL A 23 -5.74 10.62 -0.05
C VAL A 23 -4.62 9.59 -0.14
N VAL A 24 -3.68 9.75 -1.08
CA VAL A 24 -2.50 8.88 -1.16
C VAL A 24 -1.65 9.01 0.10
N ALA A 25 -1.42 10.23 0.58
CA ALA A 25 -0.66 10.45 1.81
C ALA A 25 -1.31 9.78 3.02
N LEU A 26 -2.64 9.88 3.16
CA LEU A 26 -3.39 9.21 4.23
C LEU A 26 -3.25 7.68 4.17
N PHE A 27 -3.43 7.07 3.00
CA PHE A 27 -3.27 5.62 2.84
C PHE A 27 -1.84 5.17 3.15
N LEU A 28 -0.83 5.95 2.75
CA LEU A 28 0.57 5.65 3.03
C LEU A 28 0.89 5.80 4.52
N GLU A 29 0.36 6.81 5.20
CA GLU A 29 0.55 7.01 6.64
C GLU A 29 -0.04 5.84 7.44
N GLU A 30 -1.28 5.45 7.14
CA GLU A 30 -1.93 4.33 7.81
C GLU A 30 -1.25 2.99 7.49
N SER A 31 -0.79 2.80 6.26
CA SER A 31 -0.03 1.60 5.87
C SER A 31 1.33 1.56 6.55
N ASP A 32 2.03 2.69 6.66
CA ASP A 32 3.30 2.80 7.38
C ASP A 32 3.13 2.38 8.85
N ALA A 33 2.01 2.75 9.48
CA ALA A 33 1.73 2.35 10.86
C ALA A 33 1.61 0.82 11.00
N VAL A 34 0.95 0.14 10.06
CA VAL A 34 0.87 -1.33 10.06
C VAL A 34 2.25 -1.96 9.82
N ILE A 35 3.02 -1.44 8.86
CA ILE A 35 4.35 -1.96 8.54
C ILE A 35 5.34 -1.73 9.68
N ALA A 36 5.28 -0.61 10.39
CA ALA A 36 6.13 -0.34 11.55
C ALA A 36 5.94 -1.38 12.66
N ARG A 37 4.70 -1.87 12.86
CA ARG A 37 4.41 -2.96 13.80
C ARG A 37 5.04 -4.28 13.36
N ILE A 38 4.96 -4.58 12.05
CA ILE A 38 5.62 -5.75 11.47
C ILE A 38 7.13 -5.70 11.69
N ASP A 39 7.77 -4.56 11.40
CA ASP A 39 9.22 -4.37 11.57
C ASP A 39 9.65 -4.45 13.04
N ALA A 40 8.76 -4.06 13.97
CA ALA A 40 8.96 -4.23 15.40
C ALA A 40 8.80 -5.68 15.88
N GLY A 41 8.45 -6.62 15.00
CA GLY A 41 8.18 -8.03 15.33
C GLY A 41 6.85 -8.24 16.06
N GLU A 42 5.94 -7.27 16.00
CA GLU A 42 4.62 -7.40 16.59
C GLU A 42 3.69 -8.23 15.70
N THR A 43 2.73 -8.91 16.32
CA THR A 43 1.66 -9.57 15.60
C THR A 43 0.68 -8.53 15.05
N VAL A 44 0.50 -8.54 13.73
CA VAL A 44 -0.58 -7.83 13.04
C VAL A 44 -1.84 -8.68 12.98
N THR A 45 -2.99 -8.04 13.12
CA THR A 45 -4.30 -8.70 13.09
C THR A 45 -4.77 -8.93 11.66
N GLY A 46 -5.73 -9.86 11.48
CA GLY A 46 -6.39 -10.05 10.18
C GLY A 46 -7.11 -8.79 9.67
N ALA A 47 -7.58 -7.92 10.58
CA ALA A 47 -8.19 -6.64 10.21
C ALA A 47 -7.16 -5.66 9.63
N GLU A 48 -5.96 -5.62 10.19
CA GLU A 48 -4.86 -4.80 9.69
C GLU A 48 -4.33 -5.30 8.34
N LEU A 49 -4.23 -6.62 8.17
CA LEU A 49 -3.90 -7.20 6.87
C LEU A 49 -4.99 -6.93 5.82
N HIS A 50 -6.27 -6.95 6.23
CA HIS A 50 -7.39 -6.58 5.36
C HIS A 50 -7.34 -5.11 4.97
N PHE A 51 -7.04 -4.23 5.91
CA PHE A 51 -6.83 -2.80 5.67
C PHE A 51 -5.68 -2.56 4.69
N LEU A 52 -4.50 -3.12 4.97
CA LEU A 52 -3.31 -2.99 4.13
C LEU A 52 -3.57 -3.50 2.72
N ARG A 53 -4.31 -4.60 2.57
CA ARG A 53 -4.76 -5.09 1.27
C ARG A 53 -5.66 -4.09 0.54
N GLY A 54 -6.60 -3.47 1.25
CA GLY A 54 -7.47 -2.44 0.68
C GLY A 54 -6.68 -1.23 0.18
N ALA A 55 -5.77 -0.72 1.00
CA ALA A 55 -4.85 0.36 0.64
C ALA A 55 -4.00 -0.01 -0.59
N ALA A 56 -3.44 -1.22 -0.60
CA ALA A 56 -2.66 -1.74 -1.73
C ALA A 56 -3.47 -1.77 -3.04
N LEU A 57 -4.73 -2.22 -3.01
CA LEU A 57 -5.58 -2.23 -4.20
C LEU A 57 -5.91 -0.82 -4.69
N ASN A 58 -6.18 0.12 -3.78
CA ASN A 58 -6.44 1.51 -4.15
C ASN A 58 -5.22 2.17 -4.79
N LEU A 59 -4.02 1.91 -4.25
CA LEU A 59 -2.76 2.47 -4.75
C LEU A 59 -2.14 1.68 -5.92
N GLY A 60 -2.82 0.63 -6.41
CA GLY A 60 -2.34 -0.20 -7.50
C GLY A 60 -1.18 -1.14 -7.14
N PHE A 61 -0.89 -1.37 -5.86
CA PHE A 61 0.15 -2.29 -5.38
C PHE A 61 -0.31 -3.76 -5.48
N ALA A 62 -0.44 -4.27 -6.70
CA ALA A 62 -1.06 -5.58 -6.97
C ALA A 62 -0.39 -6.75 -6.22
N ASP A 63 0.95 -6.83 -6.27
CA ASP A 63 1.72 -7.88 -5.60
C ASP A 63 1.55 -7.81 -4.06
N LEU A 64 1.46 -6.60 -3.50
CA LEU A 64 1.25 -6.41 -2.06
C LEU A 64 -0.16 -6.86 -1.66
N ALA A 65 -1.18 -6.53 -2.45
CA ALA A 65 -2.55 -6.95 -2.22
C ALA A 65 -2.76 -8.48 -2.32
N GLU A 66 -1.96 -9.16 -3.12
CA GLU A 66 -1.89 -10.62 -3.17
C GLU A 66 -1.19 -11.17 -1.92
N SER A 67 -0.02 -10.63 -1.56
CA SER A 67 0.75 -11.07 -0.40
C SER A 67 -0.01 -10.97 0.93
N CYS A 68 -0.89 -9.97 1.09
CA CYS A 68 -1.77 -9.84 2.25
C CYS A 68 -2.81 -10.97 2.39
N ARG A 69 -3.17 -11.68 1.32
CA ARG A 69 -4.14 -12.80 1.35
C ARG A 69 -3.50 -14.12 1.76
N ASP A 70 -2.28 -14.36 1.30
CA ASP A 70 -1.66 -15.69 1.35
C ASP A 70 -0.94 -15.96 2.69
N GLY A 71 -1.05 -15.04 3.66
CA GLY A 71 -0.36 -15.17 4.94
C GLY A 71 1.16 -15.17 4.77
N THR A 72 1.65 -14.39 3.81
CA THR A 72 3.08 -14.23 3.50
C THR A 72 3.86 -13.84 4.76
N ASP A 73 5.12 -14.26 4.83
CA ASP A 73 6.07 -13.84 5.86
C ASP A 73 6.00 -12.32 6.09
N PRO A 74 5.74 -11.85 7.32
CA PRO A 74 5.62 -10.42 7.60
C PRO A 74 6.82 -9.59 7.09
N ALA A 75 8.05 -10.11 7.18
CA ALA A 75 9.24 -9.41 6.70
C ALA A 75 9.23 -9.22 5.16
N ALA A 76 8.76 -10.23 4.42
CA ALA A 76 8.59 -10.12 2.97
C ALA A 76 7.49 -9.12 2.61
N LEU A 77 6.40 -9.07 3.40
CA LEU A 77 5.32 -8.09 3.24
C LEU A 77 5.83 -6.65 3.42
N ALA A 78 6.61 -6.40 4.48
CA ALA A 78 7.23 -5.11 4.74
C ALA A 78 8.17 -4.68 3.61
N THR A 79 9.00 -5.61 3.12
CA THR A 79 9.92 -5.37 1.99
C THR A 79 9.15 -4.99 0.72
N LEU A 80 8.07 -5.70 0.41
CA LEU A 80 7.27 -5.46 -0.78
C LEU A 80 6.53 -4.12 -0.71
N TYR A 81 6.03 -3.75 0.47
CA TYR A 81 5.44 -2.44 0.70
C TYR A 81 6.48 -1.33 0.50
N ALA A 82 7.68 -1.45 1.07
CA ALA A 82 8.73 -0.44 0.96
C ALA A 82 9.11 -0.19 -0.52
N GLN A 83 9.23 -1.25 -1.31
CA GLN A 83 9.48 -1.17 -2.76
C GLN A 83 8.35 -0.47 -3.51
N SER A 84 7.10 -0.85 -3.21
CA SER A 84 5.91 -0.29 -3.87
C SER A 84 5.75 1.20 -3.55
N LYS A 85 5.94 1.59 -2.30
CA LYS A 85 5.92 2.99 -1.85
C LYS A 85 7.01 3.81 -2.53
N ALA A 86 8.24 3.30 -2.58
CA ALA A 86 9.35 4.00 -3.23
C ALA A 86 9.09 4.25 -4.72
N ALA A 87 8.53 3.26 -5.42
CA ALA A 87 8.16 3.41 -6.83
C ALA A 87 7.01 4.39 -7.03
N LEU A 88 5.98 4.37 -6.17
CA LEU A 88 4.89 5.36 -6.23
C LEU A 88 5.40 6.80 -6.05
N VAL A 89 6.24 7.02 -5.04
CA VAL A 89 6.80 8.35 -4.74
C VAL A 89 7.73 8.83 -5.86
N ALA A 90 8.49 7.94 -6.50
CA ALA A 90 9.40 8.30 -7.57
C ALA A 90 8.69 8.79 -8.86
N GLU A 91 7.48 8.30 -9.13
CA GLU A 91 6.70 8.70 -10.32
C GLU A 91 5.59 9.74 -10.02
N ALA A 92 5.23 9.95 -8.75
CA ALA A 92 4.24 10.96 -8.34
C ALA A 92 4.84 12.38 -8.18
N VAL A 93 6.15 12.54 -8.38
CA VAL A 93 6.90 13.82 -8.33
C VAL A 93 7.24 14.30 -9.73
#